data_AF-A0A9E1WUU5-F1
#
_entry.id   AF-A0A9E1WUU5-F1
#
_cell.length_a   1.000
_cell.length_b   1.000
_cell.length_c   1.000
_cell.angle_alpha   90.00
_cell.angle_beta   90.00
_cell.angle_gamma   90.00
#
_symmetry.space_group_name_H-M   'P 1'
#
loop_
_entity.id
_entity.type
_entity.pdbx_description
1 polymer ?
#
loop_
_entity_poly.entity_id
_entity_poly.type
_entity_poly.pdbx_seq_one_letter_code
_entity_poly.pdbx_strand_id
1 'polypeptide(L)'
;VHQHQRDGVAWFTEWMTLPQIMLSGASALAHAKILSANMTPQIENMNNALGGLGLIHAEALSFALAETMPRPDAQAETKKLCAQAIETGQELATVAQATHPSISPKTFQATEQMGVAPNQARAFAAAVKAL
;
A
#
# COMPACT_ATOMS: atom_id res chain seq x y z
N VAL A 1 -35.56 12.71 -15.75
CA VAL A 1 -36.75 12.06 -16.35
C VAL A 1 -37.42 13.10 -17.22
N HIS A 2 -37.54 12.85 -18.53
CA HIS A 2 -38.21 13.77 -19.45
C HIS A 2 -39.72 13.65 -19.26
N GLN A 3 -40.41 14.76 -18.99
CA GLN A 3 -41.86 14.78 -18.96
C GLN A 3 -42.49 14.87 -20.36
N HIS A 4 -43.56 14.10 -20.57
CA HIS A 4 -44.36 14.07 -21.80
C HIS A 4 -43.50 13.84 -23.07
N GLN A 5 -43.85 14.50 -24.18
CA GLN A 5 -43.21 14.30 -25.49
C GLN A 5 -41.96 15.19 -25.70
N ARG A 6 -41.84 16.28 -24.92
CA ARG A 6 -40.67 17.17 -24.93
C ARG A 6 -40.61 17.99 -23.64
N ASP A 7 -39.61 17.73 -22.82
CA ASP A 7 -39.34 18.49 -21.60
C ASP A 7 -38.24 19.52 -21.85
N GLY A 8 -38.62 20.80 -21.89
CA GLY A 8 -37.66 21.88 -22.12
C GLY A 8 -36.64 22.03 -20.99
N VAL A 9 -37.03 21.80 -19.74
CA VAL A 9 -36.14 21.98 -18.58
C VAL A 9 -35.07 20.89 -18.57
N ALA A 10 -35.48 19.62 -18.72
CA ALA A 10 -34.54 18.51 -18.76
C ALA A 10 -33.60 18.60 -19.98
N TRP A 11 -34.15 18.90 -21.15
CA TRP A 11 -33.38 18.99 -22.40
C TRP A 11 -32.36 20.14 -22.38
N PHE A 12 -32.73 21.33 -21.92
CA PHE A 12 -31.78 22.45 -21.80
C PHE A 12 -30.72 22.20 -20.73
N THR A 13 -31.08 21.50 -19.65
CA THR A 13 -30.10 21.10 -18.63
C THR A 13 -29.05 20.15 -19.21
N GLU A 14 -29.45 19.17 -20.02
CA GLU A 14 -28.52 18.28 -20.72
C GLU A 14 -27.57 19.07 -21.64
N TRP A 15 -28.09 20.05 -22.39
CA TRP A 15 -27.26 20.91 -23.24
C TRP A 15 -26.23 21.72 -22.48
N MET A 16 -26.56 22.17 -21.27
CA MET A 16 -25.61 22.92 -20.44
C MET A 16 -24.60 22.00 -19.76
N THR A 17 -25.01 20.80 -19.36
CA THR A 17 -24.20 19.92 -18.51
C THR A 17 -23.33 18.96 -19.32
N LEU A 18 -23.85 18.36 -20.38
CA LEU A 18 -23.12 17.36 -21.17
C LEU A 18 -21.80 17.90 -21.76
N PRO A 19 -21.75 19.10 -22.37
CA PRO A 19 -20.50 19.64 -22.86
C PRO A 19 -19.46 19.85 -21.75
N GLN A 20 -19.90 20.31 -20.58
CA GLN A 20 -19.00 20.51 -19.44
C GLN A 20 -18.46 19.18 -18.91
N ILE A 21 -19.30 18.15 -18.78
CA ILE A 21 -18.86 16.80 -18.38
C ILE A 21 -17.81 16.27 -19.37
N MET A 22 -18.06 16.41 -20.69
CA MET A 22 -17.13 15.95 -21.71
C MET A 22 -15.80 16.73 -21.67
N LEU A 23 -15.84 18.05 -21.53
CA LEU A 23 -14.64 18.89 -21.48
C LEU A 23 -13.82 18.65 -20.20
N SER A 24 -14.49 18.53 -19.04
CA SER A 24 -13.82 18.19 -17.78
C SER A 24 -13.21 16.79 -17.82
N GLY A 25 -13.92 15.82 -18.40
CA GLY A 25 -13.40 14.47 -18.59
C GLY A 25 -12.18 14.44 -19.51
N ALA A 26 -12.24 15.13 -20.65
CA ALA A 26 -11.12 15.25 -21.58
C ALA A 26 -9.90 15.91 -20.93
N SER A 27 -10.11 16.98 -20.16
CA SER A 27 -9.05 17.67 -19.42
C SER A 27 -8.41 16.74 -18.37
N ALA A 28 -9.22 16.05 -17.57
CA ALA A 28 -8.73 15.09 -16.58
C ALA A 28 -7.91 13.96 -17.22
N LEU A 29 -8.36 13.41 -18.34
CA LEU A 29 -7.63 12.38 -19.08
C LEU A 29 -6.32 12.91 -19.67
N ALA A 30 -6.29 14.15 -20.16
CA ALA A 30 -5.06 14.77 -20.65
C ALA A 30 -4.02 14.91 -19.52
N HIS A 31 -4.44 15.38 -18.35
CA HIS A 31 -3.56 15.45 -17.17
C HIS A 31 -3.11 14.06 -16.71
N ALA A 32 -4.01 13.08 -16.64
CA ALA A 32 -3.70 11.72 -16.24
C ALA A 32 -2.68 11.06 -17.18
N LYS A 33 -2.81 11.29 -18.51
CA LYS A 33 -1.84 10.81 -19.50
C LYS A 33 -0.44 11.39 -19.26
N ILE A 34 -0.35 12.69 -19.01
CA ILE A 34 0.94 13.34 -18.73
C ILE A 34 1.52 12.82 -17.42
N LEU A 35 0.73 12.76 -16.35
CA LEU A 35 1.19 12.31 -15.04
C LEU A 35 1.67 10.85 -15.09
N SER A 36 0.87 9.94 -15.65
CA SER A 36 1.21 8.51 -15.72
C SER A 36 2.46 8.22 -16.56
N ALA A 37 2.74 9.03 -17.59
CA ALA A 37 3.94 8.87 -18.42
C ALA A 37 5.22 9.40 -17.75
N ASN A 38 5.10 10.35 -16.81
CA ASN A 38 6.26 11.08 -16.28
C ASN A 38 6.50 10.87 -14.78
N MET A 39 5.55 10.28 -14.06
CA MET A 39 5.69 10.02 -12.62
C MET A 39 6.80 9.00 -12.36
N THR A 40 7.78 9.36 -11.53
CA THR A 40 8.88 8.48 -11.12
C THR A 40 8.87 8.26 -9.60
N PRO A 41 9.21 7.05 -9.12
CA PRO A 41 9.27 6.77 -7.69
C PRO A 41 10.48 7.45 -7.06
N GLN A 42 10.27 8.08 -5.89
CA GLN A 42 11.37 8.59 -5.05
C GLN A 42 11.78 7.50 -4.06
N ILE A 43 12.55 6.52 -4.53
CA ILE A 43 12.85 5.27 -3.81
C ILE A 43 13.45 5.54 -2.43
N GLU A 44 14.39 6.48 -2.32
CA GLU A 44 15.02 6.83 -1.04
C GLU A 44 14.00 7.38 -0.03
N ASN A 45 13.12 8.29 -0.47
CA ASN A 45 12.08 8.85 0.39
C ASN A 45 11.07 7.79 0.83
N MET A 46 10.73 6.85 -0.07
CA MET A 46 9.86 5.72 0.26
C MET A 46 10.51 4.81 1.31
N ASN A 47 11.80 4.47 1.17
CA ASN A 47 12.53 3.67 2.14
C ASN A 47 12.67 4.40 3.49
N ASN A 48 12.97 5.69 3.47
CA ASN A 48 13.08 6.51 4.68
C ASN A 48 11.74 6.59 5.43
N ALA A 49 10.62 6.69 4.71
CA ALA A 49 9.28 6.68 5.31
C ALA A 49 8.93 5.34 5.98
N LEU A 50 9.56 4.24 5.55
CA LEU A 50 9.44 2.91 6.16
C LEU A 50 10.44 2.69 7.31
N GLY A 51 11.33 3.65 7.57
CA GLY A 51 12.35 3.59 8.62
C GLY A 51 11.81 3.79 10.04
N GLY A 52 12.69 4.17 10.96
CA GLY A 52 12.39 4.27 12.40
C GLY A 52 12.74 2.98 13.12
N LEU A 53 12.00 2.63 14.19
CA LEU A 53 12.30 1.44 15.00
C LEU A 53 11.93 0.11 14.32
N GLY A 54 11.47 0.10 13.07
CA GLY A 54 11.10 -1.12 12.35
C GLY A 54 9.84 -1.83 12.86
N LEU A 55 9.01 -1.15 13.66
CA LEU A 55 7.79 -1.72 14.26
C LEU A 55 6.74 -2.17 13.22
N ILE A 56 6.83 -1.67 11.99
CA ILE A 56 6.01 -2.13 10.87
C ILE A 56 6.18 -3.64 10.58
N HIS A 57 7.30 -4.23 11.01
CA HIS A 57 7.59 -5.66 10.87
C HIS A 57 7.08 -6.51 12.04
N ALA A 58 6.30 -5.97 12.98
CA ALA A 58 5.79 -6.72 14.12
C ALA A 58 4.95 -7.95 13.71
N GLU A 59 4.14 -7.83 12.66
CA GLU A 59 3.36 -8.97 12.15
C GLU A 59 4.29 -10.09 11.62
N ALA A 60 5.27 -9.72 10.80
CA ALA A 60 6.27 -10.66 10.27
C ALA A 60 7.04 -11.36 11.40
N LEU A 61 7.42 -10.60 12.44
CA LEU A 61 8.05 -11.13 13.64
C LEU A 61 7.14 -12.15 14.36
N SER A 62 5.85 -11.84 14.53
CA SER A 62 4.90 -12.77 15.16
C SER A 62 4.74 -14.06 14.36
N PHE A 63 4.81 -14.01 13.02
CA PHE A 63 4.78 -15.21 12.20
C PHE A 63 6.06 -16.03 12.32
N ALA A 64 7.23 -15.39 12.27
CA ALA A 64 8.51 -16.06 12.42
C ALA A 64 8.62 -16.75 13.79
N LEU A 65 8.18 -16.10 14.86
CA LEU A 65 8.13 -16.70 16.20
C LEU A 65 7.16 -17.88 16.26
N ALA A 66 6.02 -17.81 15.58
CA ALA A 66 5.02 -18.88 15.58
C ALA A 66 5.50 -20.17 14.89
N GLU A 67 6.64 -20.15 14.18
CA GLU A 67 7.28 -21.37 13.67
C GLU A 67 7.88 -22.22 14.79
N THR A 68 8.24 -21.62 15.92
CA THR A 68 8.92 -22.29 17.04
C THR A 68 8.13 -22.27 18.34
N MET A 69 7.04 -21.49 18.43
CA MET A 69 6.18 -21.42 19.62
C MET A 69 4.69 -21.28 19.26
N PRO A 70 3.75 -21.54 20.19
CA PRO A 70 2.32 -21.33 19.96
C PRO A 70 1.99 -19.89 19.55
N ARG A 71 1.00 -19.72 18.67
CA ARG A 71 0.61 -18.40 18.15
C ARG A 71 0.28 -17.35 19.24
N PRO A 72 -0.43 -17.68 20.34
CA PRO A 72 -0.67 -16.71 21.41
C PRO A 72 0.62 -16.23 22.07
N ASP A 73 1.59 -17.13 22.27
CA ASP A 73 2.88 -16.83 22.90
C ASP A 73 3.73 -15.98 21.95
N ALA A 74 3.74 -16.30 20.65
CA ALA A 74 4.43 -15.52 19.63
C ALA A 74 3.92 -14.07 19.57
N GLN A 75 2.60 -13.86 19.70
CA GLN A 75 2.00 -12.53 19.74
C GLN A 75 2.38 -11.77 21.02
N ALA A 76 2.32 -12.43 22.18
CA ALA A 76 2.71 -11.84 23.45
C ALA A 76 4.18 -11.43 23.46
N GLU A 77 5.06 -12.30 22.95
CA GLU A 77 6.50 -12.04 22.86
C GLU A 77 6.80 -10.93 21.86
N THR A 78 6.15 -10.91 20.68
CA THR A 78 6.26 -9.80 19.72
C THR A 78 5.90 -8.47 20.38
N LYS A 79 4.80 -8.41 21.14
CA LYS A 79 4.36 -7.19 21.82
C LYS A 79 5.39 -6.71 22.84
N LYS A 80 5.98 -7.64 23.60
CA LYS A 80 7.05 -7.36 24.56
C LYS A 80 8.29 -6.80 23.87
N LEU A 81 8.74 -7.42 22.77
CA LEU A 81 9.91 -6.96 22.01
C LEU A 81 9.68 -5.58 21.37
N CYS A 82 8.48 -5.31 20.86
CA CYS A 82 8.10 -3.98 20.37
C CYS A 82 8.12 -2.93 21.49
N ALA A 83 7.60 -3.26 22.68
CA ALA A 83 7.64 -2.35 23.83
C ALA A 83 9.09 -2.06 24.25
N GLN A 84 9.94 -3.08 24.28
CA GLN A 84 11.36 -2.93 24.58
C GLN A 84 12.08 -2.07 23.53
N ALA A 85 11.82 -2.25 22.23
CA ALA A 85 12.39 -1.43 21.17
C ALA A 85 12.03 0.06 21.34
N ILE A 86 10.78 0.35 21.74
CA ILE A 86 10.33 1.71 22.04
C ILE A 86 11.06 2.28 23.26
N GLU A 87 11.15 1.50 24.35
CA GLU A 87 11.78 1.92 25.60
C GLU A 87 13.28 2.19 25.45
N THR A 88 13.99 1.34 24.70
CA THR A 88 15.44 1.45 24.50
C THR A 88 15.83 2.34 23.33
N GLY A 89 14.87 2.73 22.48
CA GLY A 89 15.14 3.44 21.23
C GLY A 89 15.96 2.63 20.23
N GLN A 90 15.99 1.30 20.36
CA GLN A 90 16.70 0.40 19.46
C GLN A 90 15.76 -0.18 18.42
N GLU A 91 16.29 -0.48 17.23
CA GLU A 91 15.51 -1.15 16.19
C GLU A 91 14.97 -2.50 16.67
N LEU A 92 13.72 -2.80 16.31
CA LEU A 92 13.05 -4.06 16.63
C LEU A 92 13.86 -5.27 16.18
N ALA A 93 14.52 -5.18 15.01
CA ALA A 93 15.39 -6.24 14.50
C ALA A 93 16.50 -6.60 15.48
N THR A 94 17.13 -5.60 16.10
CA THR A 94 18.21 -5.78 17.06
C THR A 94 17.69 -6.43 18.35
N VAL A 95 16.60 -5.90 18.89
CA VAL A 95 15.99 -6.41 20.13
C VAL A 95 15.48 -7.84 19.96
N ALA A 96 14.84 -8.13 18.83
CA ALA A 96 14.32 -9.46 18.52
C ALA A 96 15.43 -10.48 18.31
N GLN A 97 16.49 -10.16 17.55
CA GLN A 97 17.60 -11.08 17.31
C GLN A 97 18.44 -11.34 18.56
N ALA A 98 18.55 -10.37 19.47
CA ALA A 98 19.23 -10.56 20.76
C ALA A 98 18.50 -11.61 21.62
N THR A 99 17.16 -11.65 21.57
CA THR A 99 16.34 -12.58 22.34
C THR A 99 16.14 -13.92 21.62
N HIS A 100 15.97 -13.88 20.30
CA HIS A 100 15.69 -15.02 19.42
C HIS A 100 16.66 -15.04 18.24
N PRO A 101 17.89 -15.57 18.42
CA PRO A 101 18.94 -15.55 17.39
C PRO A 101 18.61 -16.34 16.13
N SER A 102 17.61 -17.23 16.18
CA SER A 102 17.15 -18.02 15.04
C SER A 102 16.32 -17.21 14.03
N ILE A 103 15.85 -16.01 14.39
CA ILE A 103 15.03 -15.18 13.50
C ILE A 103 15.91 -14.61 12.38
N SER A 104 15.50 -14.88 11.14
CA SER A 104 16.22 -14.36 9.98
C SER A 104 16.18 -12.82 9.93
N PRO A 105 17.31 -12.14 9.61
CA PRO A 105 17.32 -10.70 9.35
C PRO A 105 16.35 -10.27 8.24
N LYS A 106 16.02 -11.18 7.32
CA LYS A 106 15.07 -10.95 6.23
C LYS A 106 13.64 -10.62 6.72
N THR A 107 13.27 -11.06 7.93
CA THR A 107 11.97 -10.76 8.55
C THR A 107 11.73 -9.25 8.65
N PHE A 108 12.80 -8.46 8.77
CA PHE A 108 12.76 -7.02 8.94
C PHE A 108 13.07 -6.25 7.64
N GLN A 109 13.08 -6.92 6.48
CA GLN A 109 13.29 -6.28 5.19
C GLN A 109 11.95 -6.06 4.51
N ALA A 110 11.58 -4.79 4.24
CA ALA A 110 10.32 -4.45 3.59
C ALA A 110 10.11 -5.15 2.24
N THR A 111 11.18 -5.40 1.48
CA THR A 111 11.14 -6.14 0.22
C THR A 111 10.77 -7.61 0.36
N GLU A 112 10.98 -8.21 1.52
CA GLU A 112 10.60 -9.60 1.82
C GLU A 112 9.17 -9.66 2.40
N GLN A 113 8.57 -8.52 2.75
CA GLN A 113 7.23 -8.39 3.34
C GLN A 113 6.19 -7.82 2.36
N MET A 114 6.35 -8.07 1.06
CA MET A 114 5.45 -7.53 0.01
C MET A 114 4.23 -8.41 -0.30
N GLY A 115 4.11 -9.58 0.33
CA GLY A 115 3.03 -10.54 0.08
C GLY A 115 2.86 -10.83 -1.43
N VAL A 116 1.66 -10.61 -1.95
CA VAL A 116 1.33 -10.84 -3.38
C VAL A 116 1.40 -9.59 -4.25
N ALA A 117 1.81 -8.43 -3.70
CA ALA A 117 1.77 -7.15 -4.43
C ALA A 117 2.56 -7.17 -5.76
N PRO A 118 3.78 -7.74 -5.84
CA PRO A 118 4.50 -7.83 -7.11
C PRO A 118 3.79 -8.71 -8.15
N ASN A 119 3.09 -9.76 -7.71
CA ASN A 119 2.32 -10.63 -8.59
C ASN A 119 1.08 -9.92 -9.14
N GLN A 120 0.37 -9.18 -8.29
CA GLN A 120 -0.79 -8.38 -8.71
C GLN A 120 -0.39 -7.32 -9.75
N ALA A 121 0.71 -6.60 -9.52
CA ALA A 121 1.21 -5.59 -10.46
C ALA A 121 1.56 -6.21 -11.83
N ARG A 122 2.26 -7.35 -11.84
CA ARG A 122 2.59 -8.08 -13.08
C ARG A 122 1.35 -8.62 -13.79
N ALA A 123 0.39 -9.17 -13.04
CA ALA A 123 -0.85 -9.69 -13.60
C ALA A 123 -1.68 -8.59 -14.28
N PHE A 124 -1.79 -7.42 -13.65
CA PHE A 124 -2.43 -6.25 -14.25
C PHE A 124 -1.73 -5.82 -15.56
N ALA A 125 -0.40 -5.70 -15.53
CA ALA A 125 0.37 -5.33 -16.72
C ALA A 125 0.21 -6.34 -17.87
N ALA A 126 0.11 -7.63 -17.56
CA ALA A 126 -0.15 -8.67 -18.55
C ALA A 126 -1.57 -8.56 -19.14
N ALA A 127 -2.59 -8.34 -18.30
CA ALA A 127 -3.98 -8.19 -18.74
C ALA A 127 -4.16 -6.99 -19.67
N VAL A 128 -3.56 -5.85 -19.35
CA VAL A 128 -3.63 -4.62 -20.19
C VAL A 128 -2.95 -4.82 -21.53
N LYS A 129 -1.83 -5.55 -21.58
CA LYS A 129 -1.14 -5.87 -22.85
C LYS A 129 -1.90 -6.83 -23.76
N ALA A 130 -2.89 -7.53 -23.24
CA ALA A 130 -3.71 -8.48 -23.98
C ALA A 130 -5.00 -7.85 -24.57
N LEU A 131 -5.28 -6.58 -24.26
CA LEU A 131 -6.36 -5.77 -24.86
C LEU A 131 -5.90 -5.20 -26.22
#